data_AF-A0A1S4DRW8-F1
#
_entry.id   AF-A0A1S4DRW8-F1
#
_cell.length_a   1.000
_cell.length_b   1.000
_cell.length_c   1.000
_cell.angle_alpha   90.00
_cell.angle_beta   90.00
_cell.angle_gamma   90.00
#
_symmetry.space_group_name_H-M   'P 1'
#
loop_
_entity.id
_entity.type
_entity.pdbx_description
1 polymer ?
#
loop_
_entity_poly.entity_id
_entity_poly.type
_entity_poly.pdbx_seq_one_letter_code
_entity_poly.pdbx_strand_id
1 'polypeptide(L)'
;MPVTDYQGASASFTNFGRSLLSMRRDQVHSMESAHEATSQELELESFQKQVAERFNELASVDSDQLLSIPWIRKLLDVFLCCQEQFRSIVFNNTAYLNKAPMDRYITDYFDRSVKGLDVCNAIRDGIEQIRQWQKQMEIVLCALENQRSVGEGQFRRAKKALVDLTIGMLDEKDSNPTVNHRNRSFGRTNTQNDHKSMGHFRSLSWSVSRNWSAAKQLQAIGNNLVAPRSNEIVASNGLSLAVFTMSYVLYFVMWALVAAIPCQDRGLQTHFYVTRQFVWAVPILSLHERILEESKKRDRRNACGLLKEIQEIEKCTHQMNELIDSVNFPITEEKDGEVKERIHELGLVYDGLKSGLDPLERQVREVFHRIVRSRTEGLDSIVR
;
A
#
# COMPACT_ATOMS: atom_id res chain seq x y z
N MET A 1 -22.93 59.43 -54.33
CA MET A 1 -22.43 60.50 -53.41
C MET A 1 -21.75 59.80 -52.22
N PRO A 2 -20.62 60.33 -51.74
CA PRO A 2 -19.28 59.69 -51.79
C PRO A 2 -18.90 58.94 -50.49
N VAL A 3 -17.74 58.31 -50.22
CA VAL A 3 -16.56 57.69 -50.90
C VAL A 3 -15.48 57.53 -49.80
N THR A 4 -14.72 56.40 -49.78
CA THR A 4 -13.36 56.14 -49.19
C THR A 4 -13.11 56.33 -47.68
N ASP A 5 -12.09 55.78 -47.02
CA ASP A 5 -11.20 54.60 -47.12
C ASP A 5 -10.25 54.66 -45.89
N TYR A 6 -9.85 53.49 -45.39
CA TYR A 6 -8.52 53.10 -44.87
C TYR A 6 -7.81 53.68 -43.61
N GLN A 7 -6.97 52.76 -43.07
CA GLN A 7 -5.87 52.85 -42.08
C GLN A 7 -6.31 52.73 -40.61
N GLY A 8 -5.75 51.87 -39.76
CA GLY A 8 -4.55 51.04 -39.79
C GLY A 8 -4.35 50.44 -38.38
N ALA A 9 -3.53 49.41 -38.26
CA ALA A 9 -3.62 48.36 -37.25
C ALA A 9 -2.98 48.64 -35.86
N SER A 10 -3.39 47.77 -34.93
CA SER A 10 -2.62 47.13 -33.84
C SER A 10 -2.08 47.98 -32.67
N ALA A 11 -2.53 47.65 -31.45
CA ALA A 11 -1.62 47.18 -30.39
C ALA A 11 -2.36 46.64 -29.14
N SER A 12 -1.72 45.63 -28.57
CA SER A 12 -2.06 44.76 -27.45
C SER A 12 -2.29 45.46 -26.10
N PHE A 13 -3.25 44.95 -25.33
CA PHE A 13 -3.44 45.27 -23.91
C PHE A 13 -2.53 44.40 -23.04
N THR A 14 -1.60 45.03 -22.32
CA THR A 14 -0.97 44.45 -21.12
C THR A 14 -1.06 45.49 -20.00
N ASN A 15 -1.86 45.22 -18.97
CA ASN A 15 -2.00 46.08 -17.80
C ASN A 15 -0.94 45.69 -16.76
N PHE A 16 0.11 46.50 -16.66
CA PHE A 16 1.01 46.57 -15.49
C PHE A 16 0.57 47.73 -14.60
N GLY A 17 -0.02 47.43 -13.44
CA GLY A 17 -0.27 48.40 -12.38
C GLY A 17 0.86 48.40 -11.36
N ARG A 18 1.68 49.45 -11.35
CA ARG A 18 2.55 49.81 -10.22
C ARG A 18 2.10 51.16 -9.68
N SER A 19 1.92 51.26 -8.36
CA SER A 19 2.23 52.47 -7.60
C SER A 19 2.39 52.11 -6.13
N LEU A 20 3.61 52.17 -5.61
CA LEU A 20 3.89 52.20 -4.17
C LEU A 20 4.77 53.41 -3.90
N LEU A 21 4.17 54.38 -3.22
CA LEU A 21 4.81 55.61 -2.76
C LEU A 21 5.73 55.31 -1.58
N SER A 22 6.94 55.85 -1.67
CA SER A 22 7.88 56.06 -0.59
C SER A 22 7.35 57.14 0.37
N MET A 23 7.25 56.84 1.66
CA MET A 23 7.32 57.86 2.70
C MET A 23 7.83 57.29 4.02
N ARG A 24 9.03 57.76 4.40
CA ARG A 24 9.71 57.67 5.71
C ARG A 24 8.77 57.45 6.91
N ARG A 25 9.10 56.46 7.73
CA ARG A 25 8.93 56.54 9.19
C ARG A 25 10.00 55.74 9.93
N ASP A 26 10.65 56.47 10.81
CA ASP A 26 11.51 56.13 11.95
C ASP A 26 12.17 54.75 12.05
N GLN A 27 13.50 54.85 12.03
CA GLN A 27 14.48 53.96 12.62
C GLN A 27 14.17 53.71 14.10
N VAL A 28 13.65 52.54 14.43
CA VAL A 28 13.76 51.95 15.76
C VAL A 28 14.50 50.63 15.60
N HIS A 29 15.66 50.54 16.24
CA HIS A 29 16.45 49.32 16.36
C HIS A 29 15.56 48.20 16.93
N SER A 30 15.00 47.36 16.05
CA SER A 30 14.62 46.01 16.43
C SER A 30 15.92 45.23 16.52
N MET A 31 16.41 45.02 17.74
CA MET A 31 17.39 43.96 17.99
C MET A 31 16.72 42.66 17.53
N GLU A 32 17.07 42.20 16.34
CA GLU A 32 16.99 40.79 15.99
C GLU A 32 17.85 40.06 17.01
N SER A 33 17.22 39.60 18.10
CA SER A 33 17.73 38.46 18.84
C SER A 33 17.78 37.33 17.83
N ALA A 34 18.97 36.98 17.36
CA ALA A 34 19.21 35.70 16.72
C ALA A 34 18.62 34.64 17.66
N HIS A 35 17.44 34.12 17.30
CA HIS A 35 16.81 33.04 18.04
C HIS A 35 17.73 31.84 17.83
N GLU A 36 18.60 31.55 18.80
CA GLU A 36 19.22 30.24 18.87
C GLU A 36 18.08 29.23 18.96
N ALA A 37 17.90 28.44 17.90
CA ALA A 37 16.86 27.43 17.84
C ALA A 37 16.98 26.51 19.05
N THR A 38 15.87 26.28 19.75
CA THR A 38 15.89 25.41 20.92
C THR A 38 16.29 23.99 20.50
N SER A 39 16.92 23.22 21.40
CA SER A 39 17.30 21.83 21.09
C SER A 39 16.11 20.98 20.61
N GLN A 40 14.90 21.31 21.06
CA GLN A 40 13.65 20.67 20.64
C GLN A 40 13.26 21.04 19.21
N GLU A 41 13.39 22.31 18.83
CA GLU A 41 13.12 22.79 17.48
C GLU A 41 14.05 22.12 16.46
N LEU A 42 15.33 21.98 16.79
CA LEU A 42 16.31 21.26 15.96
C LEU A 42 15.99 19.76 15.82
N GLU A 43 15.53 19.10 16.89
CA GLU A 43 15.08 17.70 16.84
C GLU A 43 13.88 17.54 15.89
N LEU A 44 12.90 18.44 15.98
CA LEU A 44 11.70 18.42 15.14
C LEU A 44 12.02 18.72 13.67
N GLU A 45 12.85 19.72 13.38
CA GLU A 45 13.31 20.01 12.02
C GLU A 45 14.07 18.84 11.40
N SER A 46 14.96 18.23 12.18
CA SER A 46 15.69 17.02 11.77
C SER A 46 14.75 15.88 11.41
N PHE A 47 13.70 15.65 12.20
CA PHE A 47 12.68 14.66 11.89
C PHE A 47 11.96 14.95 10.56
N GLN A 48 11.51 16.19 10.34
CA GLN A 48 10.83 16.56 9.08
C GLN A 48 11.74 16.35 7.87
N LYS A 49 13.02 16.72 7.99
CA LYS A 49 14.03 16.53 6.94
C LYS A 49 14.31 15.05 6.67
N GLN A 50 14.47 14.24 7.70
CA GLN A 50 14.72 12.80 7.53
C GLN A 50 13.54 12.06 6.90
N VAL A 51 12.29 12.43 7.26
CA VAL A 51 11.10 11.90 6.56
C VAL A 51 11.17 12.27 5.08
N ALA A 52 11.48 13.53 4.75
CA ALA A 52 11.58 13.98 3.37
C ALA A 52 12.67 13.24 2.58
N GLU A 53 13.88 13.11 3.13
CA GLU A 53 15.01 12.41 2.50
C GLU A 53 14.66 10.96 2.19
N ARG A 54 14.10 10.23 3.17
CA ARG A 54 13.71 8.83 3.00
C ARG A 54 12.64 8.63 1.93
N PHE A 55 11.62 9.50 1.90
CA PHE A 55 10.58 9.43 0.88
C PHE A 55 11.08 9.87 -0.50
N ASN A 56 12.03 10.80 -0.58
CA ASN A 56 12.70 11.15 -1.85
C ASN A 56 13.49 9.94 -2.41
N GLU A 57 14.25 9.23 -1.58
CA GLU A 57 14.97 8.01 -1.98
C GLU A 57 14.03 6.86 -2.35
N LEU A 58 12.81 6.83 -1.80
CA LEU A 58 11.79 5.86 -2.17
C LEU A 58 11.11 6.25 -3.50
N ALA A 59 10.97 7.55 -3.75
CA ALA A 59 10.39 8.12 -4.97
C ALA A 59 11.34 8.12 -6.17
N SER A 60 12.66 8.07 -5.95
CA SER A 60 13.66 8.04 -7.03
C SER A 60 13.76 6.71 -7.77
N VAL A 61 12.97 5.71 -7.37
CA VAL A 61 12.95 4.38 -7.98
C VAL A 61 12.27 4.44 -9.35
N ASP A 62 12.82 3.73 -10.32
CA ASP A 62 12.31 3.63 -11.67
C ASP A 62 10.90 2.99 -11.72
N SER A 63 10.15 3.26 -12.78
CA SER A 63 8.76 2.80 -12.92
C SER A 63 8.63 1.28 -13.04
N ASP A 64 9.69 0.58 -13.42
CA ASP A 64 9.84 -0.89 -13.50
C ASP A 64 10.10 -1.55 -12.13
N GLN A 65 10.50 -0.79 -11.10
CA GLN A 65 10.67 -1.28 -9.73
C GLN A 65 9.56 -0.86 -8.75
N LEU A 66 8.81 0.21 -9.05
CA LEU A 66 7.67 0.68 -8.24
C LEU A 66 6.64 -0.44 -7.96
N LEU A 67 6.15 -0.58 -6.71
CA LEU A 67 5.18 -1.61 -6.31
C LEU A 67 5.66 -3.07 -6.51
N SER A 68 6.97 -3.32 -6.61
CA SER A 68 7.53 -4.67 -6.44
C SER A 68 7.64 -5.04 -4.96
N ILE A 69 7.81 -6.33 -4.64
CA ILE A 69 8.07 -6.78 -3.26
C ILE A 69 9.25 -6.02 -2.64
N PRO A 70 10.43 -5.90 -3.28
CA PRO A 70 11.54 -5.11 -2.73
C PRO A 70 11.18 -3.65 -2.45
N TRP A 71 10.39 -3.01 -3.31
CA TRP A 71 9.96 -1.62 -3.11
C TRP A 71 9.01 -1.49 -1.91
N ILE A 72 8.04 -2.40 -1.77
CA ILE A 72 7.13 -2.41 -0.61
C ILE A 72 7.91 -2.64 0.68
N ARG A 73 8.89 -3.54 0.67
CA ARG A 73 9.79 -3.76 1.81
C ARG A 73 10.55 -2.48 2.19
N LYS A 74 11.09 -1.74 1.21
CA LYS A 74 11.74 -0.44 1.45
C LYS A 74 10.76 0.60 2.02
N LEU A 75 9.52 0.64 1.55
CA LEU A 75 8.46 1.49 2.11
C LEU A 75 8.20 1.17 3.60
N LEU A 76 8.12 -0.12 3.96
CA LEU A 76 7.95 -0.55 5.34
C LEU A 76 9.16 -0.19 6.22
N ASP A 77 10.37 -0.33 5.69
CA ASP A 77 11.59 0.07 6.40
C ASP A 77 11.63 1.59 6.64
N VAL A 78 11.23 2.40 5.66
CA VAL A 78 11.06 3.86 5.81
C VAL A 78 10.05 4.17 6.91
N PHE A 79 8.89 3.50 6.91
CA PHE A 79 7.88 3.67 7.97
C PHE A 79 8.46 3.35 9.36
N LEU A 80 9.14 2.21 9.51
CA LEU A 80 9.74 1.78 10.78
C LEU A 80 10.79 2.78 11.28
N CYS A 81 11.63 3.31 10.39
CA CYS A 81 12.60 4.36 10.74
C CYS A 81 11.92 5.65 11.21
N CYS A 82 10.91 6.13 10.48
CA CYS A 82 10.15 7.32 10.87
C CYS A 82 9.43 7.10 12.21
N GLN A 83 8.87 5.91 12.41
CA GLN A 83 8.17 5.52 13.62
C GLN A 83 9.12 5.54 14.83
N GLU A 84 10.33 5.00 14.71
CA GLU A 84 11.27 4.97 15.83
C GLU A 84 11.73 6.37 16.25
N GLN A 85 11.99 7.25 15.28
CA GLN A 85 12.33 8.65 15.56
C GLN A 85 11.17 9.39 16.23
N PHE A 86 9.96 9.22 15.69
CA PHE A 86 8.76 9.79 16.28
C PHE A 86 8.53 9.28 17.71
N ARG A 87 8.74 7.98 17.96
CA ARG A 87 8.66 7.38 19.30
C ARG A 87 9.63 8.05 20.28
N SER A 88 10.87 8.31 19.86
CA SER A 88 11.85 9.05 20.66
C SER A 88 11.38 10.46 21.00
N ILE A 89 10.86 11.21 20.02
CA ILE A 89 10.32 12.57 20.22
C ILE A 89 9.18 12.55 21.24
N VAL A 90 8.22 11.63 21.10
CA VAL A 90 7.09 11.49 22.03
C VAL A 90 7.58 11.17 23.43
N PHE A 91 8.52 10.22 23.57
CA PHE A 91 9.07 9.81 24.86
C PHE A 91 9.84 10.93 25.56
N ASN A 92 10.62 11.72 24.82
CA ASN A 92 11.39 12.86 25.35
C ASN A 92 10.48 14.01 25.82
N ASN A 93 9.25 14.08 25.33
CA ASN A 93 8.34 15.20 25.55
C ASN A 93 7.05 14.82 26.32
N THR A 94 7.08 13.73 27.08
CA THR A 94 5.92 13.19 27.83
C THR A 94 5.20 14.21 28.71
N ALA A 95 5.93 15.13 29.35
CA ALA A 95 5.37 16.18 30.20
C ALA A 95 4.41 17.15 29.48
N TYR A 96 4.49 17.23 28.14
CA TYR A 96 3.64 18.09 27.31
C TYR A 96 2.47 17.34 26.67
N LEU A 97 2.49 16.00 26.67
CA LEU A 97 1.47 15.18 26.00
C LEU A 97 0.11 15.25 26.70
N ASN A 98 0.08 15.44 28.02
CA ASN A 98 -1.16 15.49 28.81
C ASN A 98 -1.83 16.88 28.81
N LYS A 99 -1.26 17.84 28.09
CA LYS A 99 -1.74 19.23 28.04
C LYS A 99 -2.40 19.52 26.71
N ALA A 100 -3.49 20.28 26.74
CA ALA A 100 -4.11 20.79 25.53
C ALA A 100 -3.12 21.70 24.76
N PRO A 101 -3.04 21.60 23.42
CA PRO A 101 -3.85 20.77 22.52
C PRO A 101 -3.26 19.37 22.23
N MET A 102 -2.12 19.02 22.82
CA MET A 102 -1.35 17.82 22.46
C MET A 102 -2.02 16.52 22.85
N ASP A 103 -2.76 16.51 23.95
CA ASP A 103 -3.58 15.39 24.43
C ASP A 103 -4.52 14.86 23.34
N ARG A 104 -5.16 15.76 22.61
CA ARG A 104 -6.02 15.42 21.48
C ARG A 104 -5.21 14.88 20.29
N TYR A 105 -4.15 15.57 19.90
CA TYR A 105 -3.34 15.17 18.75
C TYR A 105 -2.77 13.76 18.92
N ILE A 106 -2.22 13.45 20.09
CA ILE A 106 -1.61 12.15 20.36
C ILE A 106 -2.67 11.04 20.48
N THR A 107 -3.82 11.33 21.11
CA THR A 107 -4.94 10.38 21.19
C THR A 107 -5.49 10.05 19.81
N ASP A 108 -5.73 11.08 18.99
CA ASP A 108 -6.23 10.91 17.63
C ASP A 108 -5.21 10.12 16.77
N TYR A 109 -3.90 10.30 16.98
CA TYR A 109 -2.87 9.48 16.32
C TYR A 109 -2.95 8.01 16.74
N PHE A 110 -3.07 7.73 18.04
CA PHE A 110 -3.16 6.35 18.51
C PHE A 110 -4.43 5.65 18.03
N ASP A 111 -5.56 6.36 17.95
CA ASP A 111 -6.80 5.82 17.38
C ASP A 111 -6.66 5.49 15.89
N ARG A 112 -5.93 6.32 15.14
CA ARG A 112 -5.57 6.01 13.74
C ARG A 112 -4.63 4.81 13.64
N SER A 113 -3.69 4.68 14.57
CA SER A 113 -2.75 3.57 14.61
C SER A 113 -3.45 2.22 14.78
N VAL A 114 -4.55 2.15 15.54
CA VAL A 114 -5.38 0.94 15.67
C VAL A 114 -5.97 0.51 14.34
N LYS A 115 -6.51 1.46 13.58
CA LYS A 115 -7.05 1.19 12.24
C LYS A 115 -5.94 0.70 11.29
N GLY A 116 -4.72 1.19 11.47
CA GLY A 116 -3.53 0.67 10.80
C GLY A 116 -3.22 -0.80 11.15
N LEU A 117 -3.48 -1.24 12.38
CA LEU A 117 -3.35 -2.65 12.76
C LEU A 117 -4.36 -3.55 12.02
N ASP A 118 -5.59 -3.06 11.84
CA ASP A 118 -6.61 -3.77 11.05
C ASP A 118 -6.17 -3.91 9.58
N VAL A 119 -5.55 -2.88 9.02
CA VAL A 119 -4.94 -2.94 7.68
C VAL A 119 -3.81 -3.98 7.66
N CYS A 120 -2.89 -3.97 8.61
CA CYS A 120 -1.80 -4.96 8.67
C CYS A 120 -2.32 -6.41 8.70
N ASN A 121 -3.44 -6.66 9.41
CA ASN A 121 -4.08 -7.97 9.43
C ASN A 121 -4.61 -8.37 8.05
N ALA A 122 -5.34 -7.47 7.38
CA ALA A 122 -5.85 -7.74 6.04
C ALA A 122 -4.72 -7.95 5.01
N ILE A 123 -3.63 -7.19 5.14
CA ILE A 123 -2.45 -7.32 4.28
C ILE A 123 -1.75 -8.67 4.47
N ARG A 124 -1.63 -9.15 5.70
CA ARG A 124 -1.13 -10.50 5.97
C ARG A 124 -2.01 -11.56 5.30
N ASP A 125 -3.33 -11.42 5.38
CA ASP A 125 -4.26 -12.36 4.74
C ASP A 125 -4.13 -12.30 3.20
N GLY A 126 -3.93 -11.11 2.63
CA GLY A 126 -3.61 -10.93 1.20
C GLY A 126 -2.29 -11.58 0.79
N ILE A 127 -1.25 -11.52 1.64
CA ILE A 127 0.02 -12.24 1.41
C ILE A 127 -0.22 -13.76 1.40
N GLU A 128 -1.06 -14.28 2.30
CA GLU A 128 -1.41 -15.71 2.29
C GLU A 128 -2.20 -16.09 1.03
N GLN A 129 -3.04 -15.21 0.49
CA GLN A 129 -3.71 -15.43 -0.80
C GLN A 129 -2.69 -15.55 -1.94
N ILE A 130 -1.68 -14.68 -2.00
CA ILE A 130 -0.59 -14.79 -2.98
C ILE A 130 0.17 -16.12 -2.81
N ARG A 131 0.39 -16.57 -1.56
CA ARG A 131 1.02 -17.86 -1.27
C ARG A 131 0.17 -19.05 -1.75
N GLN A 132 -1.15 -18.94 -1.73
CA GLN A 132 -2.04 -19.95 -2.31
C GLN A 132 -1.90 -20.02 -3.84
N TRP A 133 -1.78 -18.87 -4.51
CA TRP A 133 -1.49 -18.82 -5.95
C TRP A 133 -0.15 -19.45 -6.27
N GLN A 134 0.87 -19.15 -5.47
CA GLN A 134 2.20 -19.76 -5.60
C GLN A 134 2.15 -21.29 -5.52
N LYS A 135 1.33 -21.88 -4.63
CA LYS A 135 1.14 -23.33 -4.55
C LYS A 135 0.52 -23.92 -5.84
N GLN A 136 -0.35 -23.18 -6.52
CA GLN A 136 -0.89 -23.62 -7.81
C GLN A 136 0.18 -23.58 -8.90
N MET A 137 1.01 -22.53 -8.94
CA MET A 137 2.15 -22.45 -9.87
C MET A 137 3.12 -23.61 -9.65
N GLU A 138 3.41 -23.98 -8.41
CA GLU A 138 4.25 -25.13 -8.07
C GLU A 138 3.72 -26.43 -8.68
N ILE A 139 2.40 -26.64 -8.65
CA ILE A 139 1.78 -27.83 -9.27
C ILE A 139 2.00 -27.84 -10.79
N VAL A 140 1.93 -26.69 -11.45
CA VAL A 140 2.17 -26.54 -12.89
C VAL A 140 3.62 -26.87 -13.22
N LEU A 141 4.57 -26.28 -12.48
CA LEU A 141 6.01 -26.55 -12.63
C LEU A 141 6.31 -28.04 -12.43
N CYS A 142 5.83 -28.64 -11.34
CA CYS A 142 6.03 -30.06 -11.06
C CYS A 142 5.44 -30.99 -12.14
N ALA A 143 4.34 -30.60 -12.79
CA ALA A 143 3.71 -31.41 -13.83
C ALA A 143 4.49 -31.39 -15.15
N LEU A 144 5.15 -30.27 -15.47
CA LEU A 144 5.69 -30.02 -16.82
C LEU A 144 7.23 -29.94 -16.89
N GLU A 145 7.94 -29.67 -15.79
CA GLU A 145 9.40 -29.36 -15.81
C GLU A 145 10.32 -30.60 -15.92
N ASN A 146 9.89 -31.78 -15.44
CA ASN A 146 10.82 -32.90 -15.17
C ASN A 146 10.53 -34.20 -15.93
N GLN A 147 9.86 -34.17 -17.08
CA GLN A 147 9.51 -35.41 -17.81
C GLN A 147 10.19 -35.52 -19.16
N ARG A 148 10.86 -36.67 -19.40
CA ARG A 148 11.48 -37.05 -20.68
C ARG A 148 10.48 -37.07 -21.84
N SER A 149 9.19 -37.22 -21.54
CA SER A 149 8.07 -37.00 -22.46
C SER A 149 6.86 -36.56 -21.64
N VAL A 150 6.38 -35.34 -21.88
CA VAL A 150 5.21 -34.82 -21.16
C VAL A 150 3.95 -35.44 -21.76
N GLY A 151 3.28 -36.31 -21.00
CA GLY A 151 2.06 -36.99 -21.43
C GLY A 151 0.79 -36.16 -21.22
N GLU A 152 -0.31 -36.57 -21.86
CA GLU A 152 -1.63 -35.91 -21.77
C GLU A 152 -2.13 -35.73 -20.33
N GLY A 153 -1.84 -36.70 -19.45
CA GLY A 153 -2.20 -36.61 -18.03
C GLY A 153 -1.54 -35.44 -17.29
N GLN A 154 -0.31 -35.08 -17.64
CA GLN A 154 0.39 -33.95 -17.03
C GLN A 154 -0.19 -32.61 -17.50
N PHE A 155 -0.49 -32.49 -18.80
CA PHE A 155 -1.17 -31.31 -19.33
C PHE A 155 -2.55 -31.11 -18.69
N ARG A 156 -3.32 -32.19 -18.48
CA ARG A 156 -4.60 -32.10 -17.75
C ARG A 156 -4.43 -31.63 -16.30
N ARG A 157 -3.36 -32.07 -15.61
CA ARG A 157 -3.04 -31.64 -14.25
C ARG A 157 -2.63 -30.16 -14.22
N ALA A 158 -1.72 -29.75 -15.10
CA ALA A 158 -1.27 -28.37 -15.23
C ALA A 158 -2.44 -27.44 -15.58
N LYS A 159 -3.27 -27.83 -16.56
CA LYS A 159 -4.49 -27.11 -16.94
C LYS A 159 -5.43 -26.90 -15.75
N LYS A 160 -5.68 -27.94 -14.95
CA LYS A 160 -6.51 -27.82 -13.75
C LYS A 160 -5.93 -26.79 -12.77
N ALA A 161 -4.63 -26.86 -12.47
CA ALA A 161 -3.98 -25.93 -11.56
C ALA A 161 -4.01 -24.48 -12.06
N LEU A 162 -3.85 -24.25 -13.37
CA LEU A 162 -3.97 -22.91 -13.99
C LEU A 162 -5.40 -22.37 -13.93
N VAL A 163 -6.40 -23.23 -14.12
CA VAL A 163 -7.82 -22.86 -13.95
C VAL A 163 -8.10 -22.49 -12.50
N ASP A 164 -7.66 -23.31 -11.54
CA ASP A 164 -7.82 -23.05 -10.10
C ASP A 164 -7.09 -21.74 -9.69
N LEU A 165 -5.90 -21.49 -10.25
CA LEU A 165 -5.16 -20.23 -10.09
C LEU A 165 -5.93 -19.03 -10.65
N THR A 166 -6.41 -19.13 -11.89
CA THR A 166 -7.17 -18.05 -12.54
C THR A 166 -8.44 -17.72 -11.75
N ILE A 167 -9.17 -18.73 -11.28
CA ILE A 167 -10.34 -18.55 -10.40
C ILE A 167 -9.93 -17.84 -9.12
N GLY A 168 -8.88 -18.31 -8.45
CA GLY A 168 -8.40 -17.73 -7.19
C GLY A 168 -7.92 -16.27 -7.31
N MET A 169 -7.53 -15.82 -8.50
CA MET A 169 -7.15 -14.43 -8.78
C MET A 169 -8.34 -13.53 -9.13
N LEU A 170 -9.47 -14.11 -9.57
CA LEU A 170 -10.71 -13.38 -9.91
C LEU A 170 -11.64 -13.17 -8.70
N ASP A 171 -11.51 -14.01 -7.67
CA ASP A 171 -12.47 -14.10 -6.55
C ASP A 171 -12.29 -12.95 -5.51
N GLU A 172 -12.57 -11.72 -5.93
CA GLU A 172 -12.93 -10.61 -5.02
C GLU A 172 -14.43 -10.26 -5.07
N LYS A 173 -15.20 -10.94 -5.92
CA LYS A 173 -16.63 -10.67 -6.11
C LYS A 173 -17.42 -11.97 -6.06
N ASP A 174 -18.22 -12.08 -5.01
CA ASP A 174 -19.20 -13.12 -4.70
C ASP A 174 -18.71 -14.19 -3.71
N SER A 175 -18.63 -13.77 -2.44
CA SER A 175 -18.74 -14.71 -1.31
C SER A 175 -20.16 -15.31 -1.22
N ASN A 176 -20.56 -16.09 -2.23
CA ASN A 176 -21.65 -17.06 -2.16
C ASN A 176 -21.02 -18.43 -1.89
N PRO A 177 -21.29 -19.06 -0.73
CA PRO A 177 -20.77 -20.39 -0.45
C PRO A 177 -21.67 -21.42 -1.13
N THR A 178 -21.54 -21.63 -2.44
CA THR A 178 -22.25 -22.71 -3.14
C THR A 178 -21.36 -23.64 -3.93
N VAL A 179 -20.05 -23.39 -4.02
CA VAL A 179 -19.12 -24.36 -4.62
C VAL A 179 -18.28 -25.01 -3.53
N ASN A 180 -18.94 -25.84 -2.73
CA ASN A 180 -18.26 -26.92 -2.05
C ASN A 180 -17.64 -27.81 -3.13
N HIS A 181 -16.32 -27.70 -3.34
CA HIS A 181 -15.55 -28.77 -3.97
C HIS A 181 -15.68 -30.02 -3.10
N ARG A 182 -16.69 -30.83 -3.39
CA ARG A 182 -16.84 -32.17 -2.85
C ARG A 182 -15.68 -33.01 -3.39
N ASN A 183 -14.62 -33.13 -2.60
CA ASN A 183 -13.64 -34.20 -2.76
C ASN A 183 -14.39 -35.53 -2.63
N ARG A 184 -14.54 -36.19 -3.77
CA ARG A 184 -15.22 -37.49 -3.90
C ARG A 184 -14.22 -38.58 -3.50
N SER A 185 -14.09 -38.83 -2.20
CA SER A 185 -13.43 -40.04 -1.71
C SER A 185 -14.42 -41.21 -1.74
N PHE A 186 -13.94 -42.35 -2.24
CA PHE A 186 -14.67 -43.62 -2.26
C PHE A 186 -14.93 -44.10 -0.82
N GLY A 187 -16.19 -44.36 -0.49
CA GLY A 187 -16.61 -44.99 0.77
C GLY A 187 -18.06 -45.46 0.68
N ARG A 188 -18.29 -46.76 0.90
CA ARG A 188 -19.55 -47.49 0.72
C ARG A 188 -20.49 -47.34 1.94
N THR A 189 -21.78 -47.17 1.64
CA THR A 189 -23.02 -47.60 2.34
C THR A 189 -23.24 -47.40 3.87
N ASN A 190 -24.17 -46.47 4.15
CA ASN A 190 -25.43 -46.61 4.92
C ASN A 190 -25.42 -46.85 6.45
N THR A 191 -25.91 -45.85 7.20
CA THR A 191 -26.94 -45.99 8.27
C THR A 191 -27.47 -44.60 8.70
N GLN A 192 -28.79 -44.53 8.90
CA GLN A 192 -29.57 -43.36 9.35
C GLN A 192 -29.29 -42.94 10.81
N ASN A 193 -29.77 -41.73 11.13
CA ASN A 193 -29.95 -41.07 12.44
C ASN A 193 -28.71 -40.42 13.08
N ASP A 194 -28.61 -39.10 13.00
CA ASP A 194 -29.14 -38.21 14.03
C ASP A 194 -28.82 -36.74 13.70
N HIS A 195 -29.83 -35.87 13.89
CA HIS A 195 -29.65 -34.42 13.89
C HIS A 195 -28.75 -34.00 15.06
N LYS A 196 -27.46 -33.85 14.81
CA LYS A 196 -26.58 -33.02 15.62
C LYS A 196 -25.75 -32.15 14.68
N SER A 197 -25.95 -30.83 14.77
CA SER A 197 -25.11 -29.83 14.11
C SER A 197 -23.67 -30.01 14.59
N MET A 198 -22.92 -30.83 13.86
CA MET A 198 -21.53 -31.13 14.14
C MET A 198 -20.74 -29.83 13.98
N GLY A 199 -20.05 -29.47 15.05
CA GLY A 199 -19.52 -28.14 15.30
C GLY A 199 -18.75 -27.55 14.15
N HIS A 200 -18.94 -26.24 13.99
CA HIS A 200 -17.98 -25.36 13.36
C HIS A 200 -16.59 -25.70 13.92
N PHE A 201 -15.77 -26.38 13.11
CA PHE A 201 -14.34 -26.32 13.27
C PHE A 201 -14.00 -24.83 13.20
N ARG A 202 -13.81 -24.22 14.37
CA ARG A 202 -13.14 -22.93 14.48
C ARG A 202 -11.71 -23.18 14.04
N SER A 203 -11.47 -23.10 12.74
CA SER A 203 -10.15 -22.67 12.31
C SER A 203 -9.92 -21.33 13.00
N LEU A 204 -8.80 -21.20 13.70
CA LEU A 204 -8.24 -19.90 14.08
C LEU A 204 -7.76 -19.18 12.81
N SER A 205 -8.57 -19.18 11.75
CA SER A 205 -8.39 -18.28 10.64
C SER A 205 -8.70 -16.91 11.21
N TRP A 206 -7.64 -16.11 11.36
CA TRP A 206 -7.71 -14.67 11.58
C TRP A 206 -8.33 -13.93 10.38
N SER A 207 -9.35 -14.53 9.75
CA SER A 207 -10.05 -14.01 8.60
C SER A 207 -10.77 -12.74 9.01
N VAL A 208 -10.51 -11.65 8.28
CA VAL A 208 -11.24 -10.41 8.41
C VAL A 208 -12.74 -10.66 8.24
N SER A 209 -13.57 -9.99 9.05
CA SER A 209 -15.03 -10.17 8.97
C SER A 209 -15.53 -9.82 7.57
N ARG A 210 -16.60 -10.48 7.09
CA ARG A 210 -17.25 -10.15 5.81
C ARG A 210 -17.66 -8.68 5.65
N ASN A 211 -17.81 -7.94 6.75
CA ASN A 211 -18.18 -6.53 6.77
C ASN A 211 -16.98 -5.57 6.76
N TRP A 212 -15.75 -6.10 6.71
CA TRP A 212 -14.53 -5.30 6.65
C TRP A 212 -14.36 -4.67 5.27
N SER A 213 -13.74 -3.49 5.22
CA SER A 213 -13.47 -2.75 4.00
C SER A 213 -12.20 -1.94 4.20
N ALA A 214 -11.23 -2.15 3.31
CA ALA A 214 -10.00 -1.38 3.32
C ALA A 214 -10.28 0.12 3.12
N ALA A 215 -11.20 0.46 2.21
CA ALA A 215 -11.64 1.82 1.93
C ALA A 215 -12.15 2.51 3.21
N LYS A 216 -13.00 1.83 3.99
CA LYS A 216 -13.51 2.39 5.26
C LYS A 216 -12.40 2.58 6.29
N GLN A 217 -11.45 1.65 6.39
CA GLN A 217 -10.31 1.79 7.30
C GLN A 217 -9.41 2.95 6.90
N LEU A 218 -9.09 3.08 5.61
CA LEU A 218 -8.32 4.19 5.06
C LEU A 218 -9.03 5.52 5.26
N GLN A 219 -10.33 5.59 4.97
CA GLN A 219 -11.13 6.77 5.26
C GLN A 219 -11.08 7.11 6.75
N ALA A 220 -11.20 6.12 7.64
CA ALA A 220 -11.16 6.35 9.07
C ALA A 220 -9.78 6.78 9.59
N ILE A 221 -8.69 6.42 8.90
CA ILE A 221 -7.33 6.92 9.18
C ILE A 221 -7.19 8.37 8.70
N GLY A 222 -7.60 8.65 7.46
CA GLY A 222 -7.50 9.98 6.86
C GLY A 222 -8.52 11.00 7.37
N ASN A 223 -9.61 10.55 8.01
CA ASN A 223 -10.66 11.44 8.48
C ASN A 223 -10.12 12.44 9.51
N ASN A 224 -10.48 13.71 9.33
CA ASN A 224 -10.01 14.83 10.17
C ASN A 224 -8.48 14.94 10.28
N LEU A 225 -7.71 14.44 9.29
CA LEU A 225 -6.26 14.63 9.24
C LEU A 225 -5.96 16.02 8.66
N VAL A 226 -5.96 17.03 9.52
CA VAL A 226 -5.77 18.45 9.14
C VAL A 226 -4.43 18.95 9.69
N ALA A 227 -3.73 19.75 8.88
CA ALA A 227 -2.48 20.38 9.30
C ALA A 227 -2.72 21.30 10.53
N PRO A 228 -1.86 21.24 11.56
CA PRO A 228 -1.97 22.11 12.73
C PRO A 228 -1.89 23.59 12.34
N ARG A 229 -2.69 24.42 13.02
CA ARG A 229 -2.67 25.88 12.79
C ARG A 229 -1.47 26.52 13.49
N SER A 230 -1.02 27.69 13.03
CA SER A 230 0.15 28.38 13.61
C SER A 230 0.06 28.59 15.12
N ASN A 231 -1.13 28.90 15.65
CA ASN A 231 -1.35 29.05 17.08
C ASN A 231 -1.24 27.72 17.85
N GLU A 232 -1.66 26.60 17.25
CA GLU A 232 -1.55 25.26 17.84
C GLU A 232 -0.10 24.76 17.79
N ILE A 233 0.65 25.10 16.74
CA ILE A 233 2.08 24.80 16.62
C ILE A 233 2.84 25.50 17.75
N VAL A 234 2.61 26.80 17.95
CA VAL A 234 3.24 27.56 19.03
C VAL A 234 2.83 27.01 20.40
N ALA A 235 1.55 26.71 20.61
CA ALA A 235 1.05 26.17 21.89
C ALA A 235 1.58 24.76 22.22
N SER A 236 2.05 24.01 21.22
CA SER A 236 2.59 22.65 21.39
C SER A 236 4.11 22.58 21.26
N ASN A 237 4.81 23.72 21.21
CA ASN A 237 6.25 23.79 20.94
C ASN A 237 6.64 22.97 19.69
N GLY A 238 5.79 22.97 18.66
CA GLY A 238 5.99 22.25 17.41
C GLY A 238 5.67 20.74 17.44
N LEU A 239 5.34 20.14 18.60
CA LEU A 239 5.07 18.70 18.70
C LEU A 239 3.85 18.25 17.86
N SER A 240 2.83 19.12 17.74
CA SER A 240 1.66 18.82 16.90
C SER A 240 2.04 18.57 15.44
N LEU A 241 3.11 19.21 14.95
CA LEU A 241 3.63 19.01 13.61
C LEU A 241 4.27 17.62 13.45
N ALA A 242 5.03 17.14 14.43
CA ALA A 242 5.59 15.79 14.39
C ALA A 242 4.48 14.73 14.39
N VAL A 243 3.45 14.90 15.22
CA VAL A 243 2.28 14.00 15.25
C VAL A 243 1.53 14.03 13.91
N PHE A 244 1.34 15.22 13.32
CA PHE A 244 0.72 15.36 12.01
C PHE A 244 1.52 14.64 10.92
N THR A 245 2.83 14.87 10.85
CA THR A 245 3.73 14.20 9.89
C THR A 245 3.65 12.69 10.03
N MET A 246 3.78 12.15 11.25
CA MET A 246 3.72 10.70 11.47
C MET A 246 2.33 10.12 11.16
N SER A 247 1.25 10.86 11.45
CA SER A 247 -0.11 10.46 11.07
C SER A 247 -0.27 10.36 9.55
N TYR A 248 0.33 11.28 8.81
CA TYR A 248 0.31 11.28 7.34
C TYR A 248 1.15 10.15 6.75
N VAL A 249 2.33 9.91 7.32
CA VAL A 249 3.19 8.77 6.95
C VAL A 249 2.47 7.44 7.18
N LEU A 250 1.83 7.25 8.34
CA LEU A 250 1.00 6.09 8.62
C LEU A 250 -0.11 5.94 7.56
N TYR A 251 -0.84 7.02 7.29
CA TYR A 251 -1.94 7.01 6.33
C TYR A 251 -1.48 6.60 4.93
N PHE A 252 -0.40 7.21 4.44
CA PHE A 252 0.16 6.91 3.13
C PHE A 252 0.65 5.46 3.03
N VAL A 253 1.38 4.96 4.02
CA VAL A 253 1.93 3.59 4.02
C VAL A 253 0.79 2.57 4.04
N MET A 254 -0.23 2.76 4.87
CA MET A 254 -1.40 1.88 4.91
C MET A 254 -2.16 1.90 3.59
N TRP A 255 -2.32 3.08 2.96
CA TRP A 255 -2.93 3.20 1.64
C TRP A 255 -2.13 2.49 0.55
N ALA A 256 -0.80 2.65 0.53
CA ALA A 256 0.06 2.01 -0.46
C ALA A 256 0.08 0.48 -0.32
N LEU A 257 0.03 -0.05 0.91
CA LEU A 257 -0.12 -1.48 1.16
C LEU A 257 -1.44 -2.02 0.61
N VAL A 258 -2.55 -1.33 0.88
CA VAL A 258 -3.88 -1.67 0.34
C VAL A 258 -3.91 -1.58 -1.18
N ALA A 259 -3.16 -0.65 -1.78
CA ALA A 259 -3.02 -0.56 -3.22
C ALA A 259 -2.28 -1.76 -3.82
N ALA A 260 -1.16 -2.15 -3.21
CA ALA A 260 -0.29 -3.20 -3.72
C ALA A 260 -0.85 -4.61 -3.50
N ILE A 261 -1.32 -4.94 -2.30
CA ILE A 261 -1.60 -6.31 -1.87
C ILE A 261 -3.11 -6.59 -1.95
N PRO A 262 -3.55 -7.81 -2.33
CA PRO A 262 -4.96 -8.17 -2.37
C PRO A 262 -5.66 -7.90 -1.04
N CYS A 263 -6.77 -7.18 -1.09
CA CYS A 263 -7.62 -6.93 0.07
C CYS A 263 -8.99 -6.39 -0.35
N GLN A 264 -9.99 -6.69 0.47
CA GLN A 264 -11.39 -6.37 0.18
C GLN A 264 -11.65 -4.86 0.15
N ASP A 265 -12.33 -4.40 -0.90
CA ASP A 265 -12.81 -3.02 -1.07
C ASP A 265 -11.71 -1.96 -0.91
N ARG A 266 -10.72 -1.97 -1.82
CA ARG A 266 -9.47 -1.19 -1.71
C ARG A 266 -9.63 0.33 -1.70
N GLY A 267 -10.71 0.89 -2.26
CA GLY A 267 -10.98 2.34 -2.19
C GLY A 267 -9.84 3.24 -2.69
N LEU A 268 -9.18 2.88 -3.80
CA LEU A 268 -7.96 3.57 -4.27
C LEU A 268 -8.17 5.05 -4.66
N GLN A 269 -9.41 5.48 -4.86
CA GLN A 269 -9.79 6.87 -5.19
C GLN A 269 -9.65 7.85 -4.01
N THR A 270 -8.72 7.58 -3.10
CA THR A 270 -8.43 8.40 -1.94
C THR A 270 -7.61 9.61 -2.37
N HIS A 271 -8.15 10.82 -2.13
CA HIS A 271 -7.45 12.07 -2.42
C HIS A 271 -6.55 12.47 -1.25
N PHE A 272 -5.25 12.50 -1.50
CA PHE A 272 -4.27 13.05 -0.57
C PHE A 272 -4.18 14.56 -0.80
N TYR A 273 -4.61 15.35 0.19
CA TYR A 273 -4.46 16.80 0.18
C TYR A 273 -3.53 17.22 1.30
N VAL A 274 -2.38 17.80 0.94
CA VAL A 274 -1.45 18.40 1.89
C VAL A 274 -0.76 19.59 1.24
N THR A 275 -0.52 20.63 2.04
CA THR A 275 0.17 21.83 1.58
C THR A 275 1.64 21.51 1.28
N ARG A 276 2.15 21.99 0.14
CA ARG A 276 3.57 21.80 -0.27
C ARG A 276 4.57 22.56 0.60
N GLN A 277 4.13 23.21 1.67
CA GLN A 277 4.97 23.87 2.66
C GLN A 277 5.78 22.87 3.50
N PHE A 278 5.31 21.62 3.60
CA PHE A 278 6.05 20.56 4.30
C PHE A 278 7.05 19.90 3.35
N VAL A 279 8.31 19.81 3.77
CA VAL A 279 9.42 19.28 2.94
C VAL A 279 9.19 17.84 2.47
N TRP A 280 8.49 17.02 3.25
CA TRP A 280 8.16 15.64 2.90
C TRP A 280 6.91 15.50 2.03
N ALA A 281 6.11 16.55 1.86
CA ALA A 281 4.84 16.47 1.12
C ALA A 281 5.07 16.17 -0.36
N VAL A 282 6.09 16.80 -0.97
CA VAL A 282 6.40 16.64 -2.40
C VAL A 282 6.69 15.18 -2.79
N PRO A 283 7.64 14.47 -2.15
CA PRO A 283 7.90 13.08 -2.53
C PRO A 283 6.73 12.13 -2.24
N ILE A 284 5.97 12.35 -1.16
CA ILE A 284 4.80 11.52 -0.86
C ILE A 284 3.69 11.72 -1.90
N LEU A 285 3.40 12.97 -2.28
CA LEU A 285 2.41 13.27 -3.32
C LEU A 285 2.84 12.73 -4.68
N SER A 286 4.13 12.82 -5.02
CA SER A 286 4.67 12.24 -6.25
C SER A 286 4.48 10.72 -6.29
N LEU A 287 4.76 10.02 -5.19
CA LEU A 287 4.52 8.58 -5.10
C LEU A 287 3.02 8.24 -5.20
N HIS A 288 2.15 9.02 -4.56
CA HIS A 288 0.70 8.87 -4.65
C HIS A 288 0.22 8.97 -6.10
N GLU A 289 0.66 10.00 -6.84
CA GLU A 289 0.33 10.19 -8.25
C GLU A 289 0.81 9.02 -9.12
N ARG A 290 2.06 8.58 -8.95
CA ARG A 290 2.63 7.44 -9.69
C ARG A 290 1.86 6.14 -9.43
N ILE A 291 1.50 5.85 -8.18
CA ILE A 291 0.70 4.66 -7.83
C ILE A 291 -0.72 4.76 -8.42
N LEU A 292 -1.32 5.96 -8.43
CA LEU A 292 -2.60 6.17 -9.10
C LEU A 292 -2.51 5.98 -10.62
N GLU A 293 -1.43 6.42 -11.26
CA GLU A 293 -1.20 6.17 -12.68
C GLU A 293 -1.08 4.67 -12.97
N GLU A 294 -0.33 3.92 -12.17
CA GLU A 294 -0.26 2.45 -12.26
C GLU A 294 -1.64 1.80 -12.08
N SER A 295 -2.46 2.32 -11.16
CA SER A 295 -3.84 1.83 -10.97
C SER A 295 -4.72 2.01 -12.21
N LYS A 296 -4.58 3.14 -12.92
CA LYS A 296 -5.33 3.46 -14.14
C LYS A 296 -4.89 2.62 -15.33
N LYS A 297 -3.59 2.29 -15.44
CA LYS A 297 -3.10 1.34 -16.47
C LYS A 297 -3.74 -0.04 -16.29
N ARG A 298 -4.12 -0.38 -15.07
CA ARG A 298 -4.63 -1.68 -14.67
C ARG A 298 -6.16 -1.75 -14.55
N ASP A 299 -6.90 -0.84 -15.19
CA ASP A 299 -8.37 -0.63 -15.06
C ASP A 299 -9.25 -1.78 -15.63
N ARG A 300 -8.79 -3.03 -15.48
CA ARG A 300 -9.68 -4.19 -15.37
C ARG A 300 -10.23 -4.15 -13.94
N ARG A 301 -11.54 -3.91 -13.79
CA ARG A 301 -12.30 -3.84 -12.52
C ARG A 301 -12.10 -5.00 -11.52
N ASN A 302 -11.31 -6.01 -11.86
CA ASN A 302 -11.09 -7.25 -11.09
C ASN A 302 -9.60 -7.50 -10.75
N ALA A 303 -8.70 -6.53 -10.93
CA ALA A 303 -7.27 -6.76 -10.72
C ALA A 303 -6.94 -6.82 -9.22
N CYS A 304 -6.54 -7.97 -8.68
CA CYS A 304 -6.45 -8.29 -7.25
C CYS A 304 -5.32 -7.60 -6.43
N GLY A 305 -4.77 -6.46 -6.86
CA GLY A 305 -3.68 -5.76 -6.13
C GLY A 305 -2.56 -5.32 -7.06
N LEU A 306 -2.04 -4.09 -6.92
CA LEU A 306 -1.08 -3.50 -7.87
C LEU A 306 0.36 -4.03 -7.76
N LEU A 307 0.62 -5.01 -6.89
CA LEU A 307 1.94 -5.62 -6.73
C LEU A 307 2.41 -6.22 -8.07
N LYS A 308 3.65 -5.93 -8.46
CA LYS A 308 4.19 -6.34 -9.76
C LYS A 308 4.24 -7.84 -9.96
N GLU A 309 4.62 -8.57 -8.93
CA GLU A 309 4.70 -10.03 -8.99
C GLU A 309 3.32 -10.64 -9.30
N ILE A 310 2.22 -10.02 -8.87
CA ILE A 310 0.86 -10.46 -9.23
C ILE A 310 0.61 -10.29 -10.74
N GLN A 311 1.10 -9.19 -11.32
CA GLN A 311 0.98 -8.94 -12.76
C GLN A 311 1.76 -9.99 -13.58
N GLU A 312 2.96 -10.35 -13.12
CA GLU A 312 3.74 -11.41 -13.76
C GLU A 312 3.08 -12.78 -13.62
N ILE A 313 2.45 -13.08 -12.48
CA ILE A 313 1.62 -14.30 -12.33
C ILE A 313 0.49 -14.29 -13.38
N GLU A 314 -0.28 -13.21 -13.50
CA GLU A 314 -1.39 -13.11 -14.46
C GLU A 314 -0.91 -13.35 -15.90
N LYS A 315 0.20 -12.72 -16.27
CA LYS A 315 0.81 -12.83 -17.60
C LYS A 315 1.29 -14.25 -17.90
N CYS A 316 2.12 -14.84 -17.02
CA CYS A 316 2.63 -16.19 -17.22
C CYS A 316 1.52 -17.23 -17.20
N THR A 317 0.52 -17.07 -16.33
CA THR A 317 -0.64 -17.98 -16.25
C THR A 317 -1.46 -17.93 -17.54
N HIS A 318 -1.74 -16.73 -18.05
CA HIS A 318 -2.51 -16.57 -19.29
C HIS A 318 -1.79 -17.18 -20.49
N GLN A 319 -0.49 -16.87 -20.67
CA GLN A 319 0.33 -17.40 -21.75
C GLN A 319 0.46 -18.93 -21.68
N MET A 320 0.65 -19.48 -20.48
CA MET A 320 0.72 -20.93 -20.28
C MET A 320 -0.62 -21.61 -20.60
N ASN A 321 -1.74 -21.00 -20.20
CA ASN A 321 -3.06 -21.58 -20.44
C ASN A 321 -3.41 -21.59 -21.94
N GLU A 322 -3.09 -20.52 -22.67
CA GLU A 322 -3.23 -20.48 -24.14
C GLU A 322 -2.36 -21.55 -24.83
N LEU A 323 -1.12 -21.71 -24.37
CA LEU A 323 -0.22 -22.72 -24.91
C LEU A 323 -0.78 -24.13 -24.70
N ILE A 324 -1.20 -24.46 -23.48
CA ILE A 324 -1.80 -25.75 -23.13
C ILE A 324 -3.05 -26.07 -23.97
N ASP A 325 -3.87 -25.07 -24.25
CA ASP A 325 -5.07 -25.24 -25.08
C ASP A 325 -4.76 -25.48 -26.57
N SER A 326 -3.58 -25.05 -27.04
CA SER A 326 -3.14 -25.23 -28.42
C SER A 326 -2.42 -26.57 -28.68
N VAL A 327 -2.03 -27.31 -27.64
CA VAL A 327 -1.28 -28.57 -27.78
C VAL A 327 -2.19 -29.71 -28.18
N ASN A 328 -1.85 -30.36 -29.30
CA ASN A 328 -2.42 -31.64 -29.73
C ASN A 328 -1.41 -32.76 -29.52
N PHE A 329 -1.87 -33.95 -29.11
CA PHE A 329 -1.00 -35.11 -28.88
C PHE A 329 -0.94 -36.02 -30.10
N PRO A 330 0.25 -36.53 -30.49
CA PRO A 330 1.56 -36.35 -29.85
C PRO A 330 2.15 -34.94 -30.06
N ILE A 331 2.87 -34.43 -29.04
CA ILE A 331 3.43 -33.08 -29.02
C ILE A 331 4.53 -32.94 -30.09
N THR A 332 4.53 -31.84 -30.83
CA THR A 332 5.60 -31.48 -31.78
C THR A 332 6.82 -30.92 -31.06
N GLU A 333 8.02 -31.10 -31.61
CA GLU A 333 9.27 -30.60 -31.01
C GLU A 333 9.26 -29.08 -30.78
N GLU A 334 8.63 -28.32 -31.70
CA GLU A 334 8.42 -26.87 -31.56
C GLU A 334 7.58 -26.54 -30.32
N LYS A 335 6.44 -27.23 -30.12
CA LYS A 335 5.57 -27.00 -28.96
C LYS A 335 6.19 -27.47 -27.66
N ASP A 336 6.99 -28.53 -27.68
CA ASP A 336 7.76 -28.96 -26.51
C ASP A 336 8.81 -27.89 -26.10
N GLY A 337 9.46 -27.26 -27.09
CA GLY A 337 10.35 -26.12 -26.88
C GLY A 337 9.64 -24.91 -26.26
N GLU A 338 8.51 -24.49 -26.83
CA GLU A 338 7.68 -23.39 -26.31
C GLU A 338 7.23 -23.67 -24.85
N VAL A 339 6.82 -24.91 -24.54
CA VAL A 339 6.38 -25.27 -23.18
C VAL A 339 7.54 -25.15 -22.19
N LYS A 340 8.75 -25.60 -22.56
CA LYS A 340 9.94 -25.47 -21.70
C LYS A 340 10.30 -24.01 -21.44
N GLU A 341 10.21 -23.15 -22.46
CA GLU A 341 10.44 -21.71 -22.30
C GLU A 341 9.42 -21.08 -21.34
N ARG A 342 8.12 -21.36 -21.53
CA ARG A 342 7.07 -20.83 -20.64
C ARG A 342 7.16 -21.35 -19.21
N ILE A 343 7.59 -22.61 -19.03
CA ILE A 343 7.86 -23.17 -17.70
C ILE A 343 9.03 -22.48 -17.03
N HIS A 344 10.08 -22.17 -17.79
CA HIS A 344 11.20 -21.41 -17.28
C HIS A 344 10.77 -20.01 -16.82
N GLU A 345 9.99 -19.27 -17.63
CA GLU A 345 9.43 -17.96 -17.25
C GLU A 345 8.58 -18.06 -15.97
N LEU A 346 7.69 -19.05 -15.89
CA LEU A 346 6.84 -19.29 -14.71
C LEU A 346 7.69 -19.60 -13.46
N GLY A 347 8.80 -20.34 -13.64
CA GLY A 347 9.75 -20.68 -12.59
C GLY A 347 10.41 -19.44 -11.98
N LEU A 348 10.83 -18.49 -12.82
CA LEU A 348 11.42 -17.23 -12.37
C LEU A 348 10.45 -16.43 -11.47
N VAL A 349 9.17 -16.37 -11.85
CA VAL A 349 8.13 -15.70 -11.05
C VAL A 349 7.89 -16.45 -9.73
N TYR A 350 7.80 -17.79 -9.78
CA TYR A 350 7.63 -18.62 -8.59
C TYR A 350 8.77 -18.44 -7.59
N ASP A 351 10.03 -18.43 -8.04
CA ASP A 351 11.20 -18.26 -7.17
C ASP A 351 11.30 -16.84 -6.59
N GLY A 352 10.94 -15.82 -7.38
CA GLY A 352 10.82 -14.44 -6.91
C GLY A 352 9.81 -14.31 -5.76
N LEU A 353 8.63 -14.92 -5.92
CA LEU A 353 7.61 -14.97 -4.86
C LEU A 353 8.10 -15.75 -3.64
N LYS A 354 8.69 -16.93 -3.85
CA LYS A 354 9.18 -17.80 -2.78
C LYS A 354 10.18 -17.09 -1.87
N SER A 355 11.11 -16.37 -2.48
CA SER A 355 12.14 -15.64 -1.75
C SER A 355 11.63 -14.31 -1.17
N GLY A 356 10.63 -13.68 -1.78
CA GLY A 356 10.12 -12.36 -1.40
C GLY A 356 9.01 -12.34 -0.34
N LEU A 357 8.09 -13.31 -0.35
CA LEU A 357 6.88 -13.26 0.48
C LEU A 357 7.16 -13.42 1.98
N ASP A 358 8.06 -14.33 2.38
CA ASP A 358 8.38 -14.55 3.78
C ASP A 358 9.03 -13.33 4.46
N PRO A 359 10.06 -12.68 3.86
CA PRO A 359 10.59 -11.41 4.38
C PRO A 359 9.55 -10.29 4.45
N LEU A 360 8.67 -10.19 3.45
CA LEU A 360 7.60 -9.19 3.43
C LEU A 360 6.61 -9.40 4.58
N GLU A 361 6.13 -10.65 4.78
CA GLU A 361 5.21 -10.98 5.87
C GLU A 361 5.83 -10.67 7.24
N ARG A 362 7.12 -11.00 7.43
CA ARG A 362 7.86 -10.67 8.67
C ARG A 362 7.93 -9.16 8.91
N GLN A 363 8.19 -8.36 7.88
CA GLN A 363 8.20 -6.89 8.02
C GLN A 363 6.82 -6.32 8.33
N VAL A 364 5.75 -6.84 7.73
CA VAL A 364 4.37 -6.44 8.09
C VAL A 364 4.06 -6.76 9.55
N ARG A 365 4.51 -7.92 10.05
CA ARG A 365 4.39 -8.28 11.48
C ARG A 365 5.21 -7.37 12.38
N GLU A 366 6.42 -6.98 11.97
CA GLU A 366 7.22 -6.00 12.72
C GLU A 366 6.51 -4.65 12.81
N VAL A 367 5.96 -4.15 11.70
CA VAL A 367 5.16 -2.91 11.68
C VAL A 367 3.98 -3.00 12.65
N PHE A 368 3.25 -4.12 12.64
CA PHE A 368 2.16 -4.37 13.58
C PHE A 368 2.64 -4.27 15.03
N HIS A 369 3.72 -4.99 15.39
CA HIS A 369 4.25 -4.97 16.75
C HIS A 369 4.80 -3.60 17.16
N ARG A 370 5.43 -2.87 16.24
CA ARG A 370 5.97 -1.52 16.47
C ARG A 370 4.87 -0.52 16.81
N ILE A 371 3.74 -0.60 16.09
CA ILE A 371 2.55 0.22 16.35
C ILE A 371 1.96 -0.13 17.72
N VAL A 372 1.76 -1.42 18.02
CA VAL A 372 1.23 -1.85 19.33
C VAL A 372 2.11 -1.34 20.47
N ARG A 373 3.42 -1.59 20.38
CA ARG A 373 4.40 -1.17 21.39
C ARG A 373 4.35 0.33 21.64
N SER A 374 4.36 1.13 20.57
CA SER A 374 4.41 2.59 20.68
C SER A 374 3.12 3.18 21.24
N ARG A 375 1.98 2.54 20.94
CA ARG A 375 0.70 2.88 21.57
C ARG A 375 0.68 2.53 23.05
N THR A 376 1.15 1.35 23.44
CA THR A 376 1.21 0.96 24.86
C THR A 376 2.11 1.91 25.66
N GLU A 377 3.34 2.13 25.18
CA GLU A 377 4.28 3.07 25.81
C GLU A 377 3.71 4.50 25.88
N GLY A 378 3.06 4.96 24.81
CA GLY A 378 2.44 6.29 24.75
C GLY A 378 1.25 6.45 25.69
N LEU A 379 0.34 5.48 25.74
CA LEU A 379 -0.81 5.51 26.64
C LEU A 379 -0.37 5.43 28.12
N ASP A 380 0.63 4.60 28.44
CA ASP A 380 1.17 4.52 29.79
C ASP A 380 1.78 5.85 30.24
N SER A 381 2.34 6.62 29.32
CA SER A 381 2.86 7.97 29.60
C SER A 381 1.77 9.03 29.78
N ILE A 382 0.57 8.80 29.24
CA ILE A 382 -0.56 9.72 29.35
C ILE A 382 -1.32 9.54 30.68
N VAL A 383 -1.34 8.31 31.19
CA VAL A 383 -2.05 7.96 32.44
C VAL A 383 -1.26 8.37 33.70
N ARG A 384 0.05 8.60 33.58
CA ARG A 384 0.93 9.09 34.65
C ARG A 384 0.95 10.62 34.69
#